data_AF-K0F9U4-F1
#
_entry.id   AF-K0F9U4-F1
#
_cell.length_a   1.000
_cell.length_b   1.000
_cell.length_c   1.000
_cell.angle_alpha   90.00
_cell.angle_beta   90.00
_cell.angle_gamma   90.00
#
_symmetry.space_group_name_H-M   'P 1'
#
loop_
_entity.id
_entity.type
_entity.pdbx_description
1 polymer ?
#
loop_
_entity_poly.entity_id
_entity_poly.type
_entity_poly.pdbx_seq_one_letter_code
_entity_poly.pdbx_strand_id
1 'polypeptide(L)'
;MNDAVRIHRTEDGLVVIAPAGAPTVLDAAARLDVTVLEVLGGHLTWSLLDGGPLPAAVLDRADLAQEWLWAVFGEPIALAVEAGDDVELPAAPELPELVLSAWRLAYAHWAARWWPASVLDGIAPLDERLLLDEIAVLGAECEMLVDGADQAIEEVDLPVYAGRAEDYALAAGPTATPSGALVLARGSTGWDWRCCPPGLLDASERAISWEVRREGGRTTVSVRAVAAPGLPAEVPEHLHPHAAIHTSTGTIETTLAPHGDQWTAEVTAPDAADTTVRVAVSVPGVGDVDSGSGGTEPDNGSSGSLPNSGGTSENAASNARAEHGLHGGALHGAEMRHRIRDFAAARLRGTTDPDAAPLAAETAAAASDSDF
;
A
#
# COMPACT_ATOMS: atom_id res chain seq x y z
N MET A 1 -24.37 -13.24 -12.59
CA MET A 1 -24.18 -11.99 -13.36
C MET A 1 -23.71 -12.39 -14.75
N ASN A 2 -23.84 -11.54 -15.78
CA ASN A 2 -23.18 -11.83 -17.04
C ASN A 2 -21.71 -11.51 -16.83
N ASP A 3 -20.89 -12.52 -16.59
CA ASP A 3 -19.45 -12.36 -16.39
C ASP A 3 -18.78 -12.19 -17.77
N ALA A 4 -19.22 -11.15 -18.50
CA ALA A 4 -18.68 -10.81 -19.80
C ALA A 4 -17.37 -10.04 -19.65
N VAL A 5 -16.44 -10.30 -20.55
CA VAL A 5 -15.16 -9.60 -20.63
C VAL A 5 -15.03 -8.90 -21.97
N ARG A 6 -14.39 -7.75 -21.95
CA ARG A 6 -14.02 -6.99 -23.14
C ARG A 6 -12.60 -7.37 -23.53
N ILE A 7 -12.44 -7.85 -24.76
CA ILE A 7 -11.15 -8.10 -25.40
C ILE A 7 -10.85 -6.90 -26.29
N HIS A 8 -9.68 -6.28 -26.12
CA HIS A 8 -9.20 -5.25 -27.04
C HIS A 8 -7.67 -5.23 -27.08
N ARG A 9 -7.12 -4.55 -28.09
CA ARG A 9 -5.66 -4.33 -28.24
C ARG A 9 -5.35 -2.85 -28.05
N THR A 10 -4.35 -2.57 -27.23
CA THR A 10 -3.84 -1.21 -26.99
C THR A 10 -2.96 -0.75 -28.17
N GLU A 11 -2.66 0.56 -28.23
CA GLU A 11 -1.75 1.12 -29.24
C GLU A 11 -0.33 0.55 -29.14
N ASP A 12 0.09 0.15 -27.94
CA ASP A 12 1.40 -0.45 -27.67
C ASP A 12 1.45 -1.96 -27.99
N GLY A 13 0.36 -2.54 -28.50
CA GLY A 13 0.29 -3.93 -28.90
C GLY A 13 -0.09 -4.92 -27.79
N LEU A 14 -0.35 -4.44 -26.56
CA LEU A 14 -0.84 -5.28 -25.47
C LEU A 14 -2.28 -5.72 -25.70
N VAL A 15 -2.60 -6.97 -25.37
CA VAL A 15 -3.97 -7.50 -25.35
C VAL A 15 -4.55 -7.35 -23.96
N VAL A 16 -5.75 -6.80 -23.84
CA VAL A 16 -6.45 -6.66 -22.55
C VAL A 16 -7.75 -7.45 -22.60
N ILE A 17 -7.97 -8.29 -21.60
CA ILE A 17 -9.19 -9.08 -21.38
C ILE A 17 -9.71 -8.71 -20.01
N ALA A 18 -10.77 -7.91 -19.90
CA ALA A 18 -11.21 -7.41 -18.60
C ALA A 18 -12.73 -7.40 -18.47
N PRO A 19 -13.28 -7.83 -17.32
CA PRO A 19 -14.62 -7.44 -16.91
C PRO A 19 -14.75 -5.92 -16.88
N ALA A 20 -15.95 -5.39 -17.09
CA ALA A 20 -16.16 -3.95 -17.07
C ALA A 20 -15.79 -3.34 -15.71
N GLY A 21 -14.84 -2.40 -15.70
CA GLY A 21 -14.38 -1.71 -14.49
C GLY A 21 -13.40 -2.50 -13.62
N ALA A 22 -12.96 -3.70 -14.06
CA ALA A 22 -11.91 -4.42 -13.37
C ALA A 22 -10.59 -3.63 -13.44
N PRO A 23 -9.80 -3.62 -12.34
CA PRO A 23 -8.49 -2.97 -12.33
C PRO A 23 -7.54 -3.71 -13.28
N THR A 24 -6.55 -3.00 -13.81
CA THR A 24 -5.50 -3.59 -14.65
C THR A 24 -4.14 -3.02 -14.29
N VAL A 25 -3.05 -3.69 -14.70
CA VAL A 25 -1.68 -3.15 -14.59
C VAL A 25 -1.44 -1.89 -15.45
N LEU A 26 -2.40 -1.51 -16.30
CA LEU A 26 -2.35 -0.29 -17.11
C LEU A 26 -2.99 0.90 -16.41
N ASP A 27 -3.62 0.70 -15.25
CA ASP A 27 -4.24 1.78 -14.48
C ASP A 27 -3.15 2.74 -13.98
N ALA A 28 -3.38 4.04 -14.13
CA ALA A 28 -2.39 5.07 -13.77
C ALA A 28 -2.02 5.09 -12.27
N ALA A 29 -2.86 4.52 -11.40
CA ALA A 29 -2.64 4.47 -9.97
C ALA A 29 -2.66 3.03 -9.46
N ALA A 30 -1.56 2.59 -8.83
CA ALA A 30 -1.48 1.34 -8.09
C ALA A 30 -2.34 1.41 -6.81
N ARG A 31 -3.60 0.99 -6.95
CA ARG A 31 -4.55 0.88 -5.85
C ARG A 31 -4.10 -0.21 -4.87
N LEU A 32 -4.26 0.05 -3.57
CA LEU A 32 -3.87 -0.88 -2.52
C LEU A 32 -4.76 -2.14 -2.44
N ASP A 33 -5.95 -2.11 -3.02
CA ASP A 33 -6.89 -3.24 -3.02
C ASP A 33 -6.84 -4.08 -4.30
N VAL A 34 -5.76 -3.99 -5.07
CA VAL A 34 -5.58 -4.76 -6.30
C VAL A 34 -4.57 -5.87 -6.03
N THR A 35 -4.97 -7.12 -6.30
CA THR A 35 -4.04 -8.25 -6.35
C THR A 35 -3.50 -8.37 -7.78
N VAL A 36 -2.24 -8.79 -7.89
CA VAL A 36 -1.56 -8.98 -9.17
C VAL A 36 -0.85 -10.32 -9.14
N LEU A 37 -0.93 -11.06 -10.25
CA LEU A 37 -0.19 -12.30 -10.46
C LEU A 37 0.50 -12.24 -11.82
N GLU A 38 1.82 -12.44 -11.84
CA GLU A 38 2.56 -12.62 -13.09
C GLU A 38 2.24 -14.02 -13.66
N VAL A 39 1.98 -14.07 -14.96
CA VAL A 39 1.63 -15.31 -15.66
C VAL A 39 2.37 -15.39 -16.98
N LEU A 40 2.40 -16.57 -17.58
CA LEU A 40 2.98 -16.80 -18.90
C LEU A 40 2.33 -15.86 -19.93
N GLY A 41 3.13 -14.89 -20.38
CA GLY A 41 2.75 -13.91 -21.39
C GLY A 41 1.99 -12.69 -20.89
N GLY A 42 1.90 -12.45 -19.58
CA GLY A 42 1.28 -11.23 -19.05
C GLY A 42 1.04 -11.22 -17.55
N HIS A 43 -0.03 -10.55 -17.14
CA HIS A 43 -0.44 -10.42 -15.74
C HIS A 43 -1.95 -10.65 -15.59
N LEU A 44 -2.35 -11.25 -14.48
CA LEU A 44 -3.73 -11.31 -14.00
C LEU A 44 -3.92 -10.34 -12.82
N THR A 45 -5.09 -9.73 -12.74
CA THR A 45 -5.43 -8.76 -11.71
C THR A 45 -6.86 -8.94 -11.21
N TRP A 46 -7.06 -8.77 -9.90
CA TRP A 46 -8.38 -8.77 -9.27
C TRP A 46 -8.51 -7.58 -8.32
N SER A 47 -9.74 -7.10 -8.12
CA SER A 47 -10.04 -6.24 -6.97
C SER A 47 -10.34 -7.12 -5.76
N LEU A 48 -9.64 -6.86 -4.66
CA LEU A 48 -9.84 -7.52 -3.37
C LEU A 48 -11.19 -7.14 -2.75
N LEU A 49 -11.59 -5.87 -2.87
CA LEU A 49 -12.73 -5.30 -2.16
C LEU A 49 -14.00 -5.19 -3.00
N ASP A 50 -13.88 -5.02 -4.32
CA ASP A 50 -15.04 -4.81 -5.18
C ASP A 50 -15.63 -6.14 -5.68
N GLY A 51 -14.91 -7.26 -5.50
CA GLY A 51 -15.39 -8.64 -5.68
C GLY A 51 -15.69 -9.01 -7.14
N GLY A 52 -15.18 -10.15 -7.59
CA GLY A 52 -15.48 -10.70 -8.91
C GLY A 52 -14.69 -11.98 -9.14
N PRO A 53 -15.31 -13.04 -9.69
CA PRO A 53 -14.62 -14.32 -9.86
C PRO A 53 -13.54 -14.26 -10.94
N LEU A 54 -13.72 -13.41 -11.94
CA LEU A 54 -12.84 -13.32 -13.09
C LEU A 54 -11.73 -12.27 -12.92
N PRO A 55 -10.48 -12.61 -13.27
CA PRO A 55 -9.43 -11.62 -13.40
C PRO A 55 -9.67 -10.70 -14.59
N ALA A 56 -9.01 -9.54 -14.57
CA ALA A 56 -8.56 -8.91 -15.80
C ALA A 56 -7.15 -9.42 -16.16
N ALA A 57 -6.89 -9.63 -17.45
CA ALA A 57 -5.61 -10.01 -18.01
C ALA A 57 -5.04 -8.90 -18.90
N VAL A 58 -3.74 -8.64 -18.78
CA VAL A 58 -2.97 -7.79 -19.70
C VAL A 58 -1.80 -8.61 -20.22
N LEU A 59 -1.76 -8.83 -21.54
CA LEU A 59 -0.82 -9.73 -22.18
C LEU A 59 0.11 -8.97 -23.12
N ASP A 60 1.41 -9.12 -22.92
CA ASP A 60 2.46 -8.67 -23.83
C ASP A 60 2.85 -9.77 -24.84
N ARG A 61 2.76 -11.05 -24.44
CA ARG A 61 3.02 -12.22 -25.29
C ARG A 61 1.81 -13.15 -25.30
N ALA A 62 0.80 -12.78 -26.08
CA ALA A 62 -0.45 -13.52 -26.19
C ALA A 62 -0.27 -14.97 -26.68
N ASP A 63 0.80 -15.27 -27.42
CA ASP A 63 1.16 -16.61 -27.88
C ASP A 63 1.49 -17.57 -26.72
N LEU A 64 2.17 -17.08 -25.68
CA LEU A 64 2.45 -17.87 -24.48
C LEU A 64 1.21 -18.03 -23.59
N ALA A 65 0.32 -17.04 -23.62
CA ALA A 65 -0.89 -17.07 -22.82
C ALA A 65 -1.96 -18.04 -23.35
N GLN A 66 -1.91 -18.43 -24.63
CA GLN A 66 -2.90 -19.32 -25.25
C GLN A 66 -3.07 -20.65 -24.51
N GLU A 67 -2.02 -21.17 -23.86
CA GLU A 67 -2.06 -22.45 -23.14
C GLU A 67 -3.03 -22.43 -21.95
N TRP A 68 -3.22 -21.27 -21.31
CA TRP A 68 -4.06 -21.12 -20.12
C TRP A 68 -5.29 -20.23 -20.33
N LEU A 69 -5.35 -19.42 -21.39
CA LEU A 69 -6.47 -18.51 -21.66
C LEU A 69 -7.83 -19.22 -21.71
N TRP A 70 -7.89 -20.40 -22.33
CA TRP A 70 -9.10 -21.21 -22.37
C TRP A 70 -9.51 -21.72 -20.98
N ALA A 71 -8.55 -22.04 -20.11
CA ALA A 71 -8.80 -22.51 -18.76
C ALA A 71 -9.41 -21.42 -17.87
N VAL A 72 -8.91 -20.18 -17.99
CA VAL A 72 -9.31 -19.05 -17.14
C VAL A 72 -10.53 -18.30 -17.68
N PHE A 73 -10.65 -18.14 -18.99
CA PHE A 73 -11.72 -17.34 -19.59
C PHE A 73 -12.70 -18.15 -20.45
N GLY A 74 -12.28 -19.31 -20.95
CA GLY A 74 -13.07 -20.17 -21.84
C GLY A 74 -12.61 -20.12 -23.29
N GLU A 75 -12.96 -21.16 -24.05
CA GLU A 75 -12.58 -21.33 -25.47
C GLU A 75 -12.95 -20.12 -26.35
N PRO A 76 -14.16 -19.52 -26.28
CA PRO A 76 -14.52 -18.40 -27.15
C PRO A 76 -13.59 -17.18 -27.01
N ILE A 77 -13.05 -16.95 -25.82
CA ILE A 77 -12.15 -15.83 -25.54
C ILE A 77 -10.74 -16.14 -26.04
N ALA A 78 -10.25 -17.37 -25.84
CA ALA A 78 -8.97 -17.80 -26.40
C ALA A 78 -8.93 -17.64 -27.93
N LEU A 79 -9.99 -18.09 -28.62
CA LEU A 79 -10.14 -17.96 -30.07
C LEU A 79 -10.23 -16.50 -30.53
N ALA A 80 -10.98 -15.65 -29.81
CA ALA A 80 -11.08 -14.23 -30.14
C ALA A 80 -9.74 -13.50 -29.97
N VAL A 81 -8.96 -13.85 -28.94
CA VAL A 81 -7.60 -13.32 -28.73
C VAL A 81 -6.67 -13.74 -29.88
N GLU A 82 -6.70 -15.02 -30.28
CA GLU A 82 -5.91 -15.54 -31.40
C GLU A 82 -6.28 -14.85 -32.72
N ALA A 83 -7.58 -14.68 -33.00
CA ALA A 83 -8.09 -13.96 -34.17
C ALA A 83 -7.75 -12.45 -34.15
N GLY A 84 -7.49 -11.91 -32.95
CA GLY A 84 -7.23 -10.49 -32.74
C GLY A 84 -8.49 -9.63 -32.76
N ASP A 85 -9.62 -10.21 -32.38
CA ASP A 85 -10.91 -9.52 -32.34
C ASP A 85 -10.98 -8.50 -31.18
N ASP A 86 -11.64 -7.38 -31.45
CA ASP A 86 -12.03 -6.38 -30.44
C ASP A 86 -13.53 -6.56 -30.15
N VAL A 87 -13.85 -7.38 -29.16
CA VAL A 87 -15.21 -7.88 -28.91
C VAL A 87 -15.50 -8.00 -27.41
N GLU A 88 -16.78 -8.04 -27.05
CA GLU A 88 -17.23 -8.39 -25.70
C GLU A 88 -17.89 -9.77 -25.75
N LEU A 89 -17.42 -10.71 -24.93
CA LEU A 89 -17.88 -12.09 -24.92
C LEU A 89 -18.15 -12.55 -23.48
N PRO A 90 -19.15 -13.42 -23.26
CA PRO A 90 -19.31 -14.08 -21.97
C PRO A 90 -18.09 -14.95 -21.68
N ALA A 91 -17.49 -14.79 -20.51
CA ALA A 91 -16.43 -15.68 -20.04
C ALA A 91 -17.05 -16.85 -19.26
N ALA A 92 -16.53 -18.04 -19.53
CA ALA A 92 -16.91 -19.28 -18.89
C ALA A 92 -15.61 -20.09 -18.68
N PRO A 93 -14.95 -19.95 -17.52
CA PRO A 93 -13.72 -20.67 -17.23
C PRO A 93 -13.92 -22.17 -17.39
N GLU A 94 -13.05 -22.82 -18.16
CA GLU A 94 -13.10 -24.29 -18.34
C GLU A 94 -12.52 -25.02 -17.12
N LEU A 95 -11.63 -24.36 -16.36
CA LEU A 95 -11.08 -24.86 -15.10
C LEU A 95 -11.36 -23.87 -13.96
N PRO A 96 -12.58 -23.83 -13.39
CA PRO A 96 -12.92 -22.89 -12.31
C PRO A 96 -12.04 -23.02 -11.06
N GLU A 97 -11.61 -24.23 -10.72
CA GLU A 97 -10.72 -24.48 -9.58
C GLU A 97 -9.34 -23.83 -9.78
N LEU A 98 -8.83 -23.79 -11.02
CA LEU A 98 -7.56 -23.11 -11.33
C LEU A 98 -7.72 -21.60 -11.15
N VAL A 99 -8.87 -21.02 -11.52
CA VAL A 99 -9.14 -19.59 -11.29
C VAL A 99 -9.17 -19.28 -9.79
N LEU A 100 -9.75 -20.17 -8.98
CA LEU A 100 -9.76 -20.02 -7.53
C LEU A 100 -8.35 -20.12 -6.94
N SER A 101 -7.54 -21.12 -7.33
CA SER A 101 -6.15 -21.23 -6.87
C SER A 101 -5.30 -20.03 -7.31
N ALA A 102 -5.50 -19.52 -8.54
CA ALA A 102 -4.82 -18.33 -9.04
C ALA A 102 -5.19 -17.08 -8.25
N TRP A 103 -6.48 -16.88 -7.94
CA TRP A 103 -6.92 -15.79 -7.08
C TRP A 103 -6.31 -15.91 -5.68
N ARG A 104 -6.28 -17.12 -5.09
CA ARG A 104 -5.66 -17.38 -3.78
C ARG A 104 -4.16 -17.07 -3.80
N LEU A 105 -3.45 -17.45 -4.86
CA LEU A 105 -2.02 -17.15 -5.03
C LEU A 105 -1.78 -15.64 -5.12
N ALA A 106 -2.54 -14.94 -5.96
CA ALA A 106 -2.49 -13.48 -6.07
C ALA A 106 -2.80 -12.79 -4.73
N TYR A 107 -3.78 -13.30 -4.00
CA TYR A 107 -4.13 -12.81 -2.67
C TYR A 107 -3.01 -13.05 -1.65
N ALA A 108 -2.36 -14.23 -1.67
CA ALA A 108 -1.26 -14.53 -0.78
C ALA A 108 -0.05 -13.59 -1.03
N HIS A 109 0.30 -13.33 -2.30
CA HIS A 109 1.31 -12.33 -2.64
C HIS A 109 0.92 -10.92 -2.19
N TRP A 110 -0.36 -10.55 -2.38
CA TRP A 110 -0.87 -9.28 -1.88
C TRP A 110 -0.76 -9.18 -0.35
N ALA A 111 -1.16 -10.21 0.38
CA ALA A 111 -1.12 -10.25 1.84
C ALA A 111 0.32 -10.17 2.36
N ALA A 112 1.27 -10.82 1.70
CA ALA A 112 2.69 -10.73 2.05
C ALA A 112 3.22 -9.29 2.01
N ARG A 113 2.62 -8.42 1.18
CA ARG A 113 3.05 -7.04 1.02
C ARG A 113 2.18 -6.01 1.75
N TRP A 114 0.88 -6.27 1.87
CA TRP A 114 -0.11 -5.26 2.25
C TRP A 114 -1.02 -5.70 3.41
N TRP A 115 -0.75 -6.85 4.04
CA TRP A 115 -1.52 -7.25 5.21
C TRP A 115 -1.42 -6.17 6.31
N PRO A 116 -2.57 -5.63 6.77
CA PRO A 116 -2.54 -4.42 7.57
C PRO A 116 -2.45 -4.74 9.07
N ALA A 117 -1.38 -5.43 9.47
CA ALA A 117 -1.14 -5.79 10.85
C ALA A 117 -1.08 -4.54 11.74
N SER A 118 -1.79 -4.57 12.86
CA SER A 118 -1.91 -3.43 13.75
C SER A 118 -2.22 -3.85 15.18
N VAL A 119 -1.38 -3.44 16.11
CA VAL A 119 -1.65 -3.55 17.55
C VAL A 119 -2.78 -2.59 17.94
N LEU A 120 -2.80 -1.39 17.34
CA LEU A 120 -3.80 -0.37 17.65
C LEU A 120 -5.21 -0.74 17.21
N ASP A 121 -5.33 -1.39 16.05
CA ASP A 121 -6.61 -1.78 15.47
C ASP A 121 -6.97 -3.26 15.74
N GLY A 122 -6.12 -4.01 16.46
CA GLY A 122 -6.37 -5.41 16.84
C GLY A 122 -6.33 -6.36 15.64
N ILE A 123 -5.42 -6.14 14.69
CA ILE A 123 -5.23 -6.99 13.51
C ILE A 123 -3.90 -7.74 13.70
N ALA A 124 -4.00 -9.04 13.99
CA ALA A 124 -2.83 -9.89 14.17
C ALA A 124 -1.95 -9.94 12.90
N PRO A 125 -0.61 -9.98 13.04
CA PRO A 125 0.27 -10.23 11.91
C PRO A 125 0.07 -11.65 11.37
N LEU A 126 0.30 -11.84 10.07
CA LEU A 126 0.39 -13.17 9.48
C LEU A 126 1.77 -13.77 9.77
N ASP A 127 1.79 -15.07 10.07
CA ASP A 127 3.04 -15.82 10.14
C ASP A 127 3.65 -15.89 8.74
N GLU A 128 4.80 -15.24 8.56
CA GLU A 128 5.48 -15.11 7.28
C GLU A 128 5.88 -16.47 6.71
N ARG A 129 6.30 -17.42 7.55
CA ARG A 129 6.68 -18.77 7.07
C ARG A 129 5.47 -19.54 6.58
N LEU A 130 4.37 -19.53 7.32
CA LEU A 130 3.13 -20.17 6.86
C LEU A 130 2.62 -19.55 5.57
N LEU A 131 2.75 -18.23 5.42
CA LEU A 131 2.36 -17.54 4.20
C LEU A 131 3.25 -17.93 3.01
N LEU A 132 4.56 -17.97 3.19
CA LEU A 132 5.51 -18.40 2.14
C LEU A 132 5.33 -19.87 1.76
N ASP A 133 5.09 -20.75 2.73
CA ASP A 133 4.80 -22.17 2.49
C ASP A 133 3.51 -22.33 1.67
N GLU A 134 2.46 -21.54 1.97
CA GLU A 134 1.21 -21.57 1.21
C GLU A 134 1.36 -20.96 -0.20
N ILE A 135 2.15 -19.90 -0.36
CA ILE A 135 2.52 -19.36 -1.68
C ILE A 135 3.19 -20.44 -2.54
N ALA A 136 4.13 -21.21 -1.98
CA ALA A 136 4.79 -22.30 -2.72
C ALA A 136 3.80 -23.39 -3.17
N VAL A 137 2.88 -23.79 -2.28
CA VAL A 137 1.85 -24.79 -2.60
C VAL A 137 0.91 -24.28 -3.69
N LEU A 138 0.40 -23.06 -3.55
CA LEU A 138 -0.50 -22.44 -4.53
C LEU A 138 0.20 -22.20 -5.87
N GLY A 139 1.49 -21.85 -5.86
CA GLY A 139 2.33 -21.73 -7.05
C GLY A 139 2.44 -23.05 -7.83
N ALA A 140 2.58 -24.17 -7.12
CA ALA A 140 2.57 -25.49 -7.74
C ALA A 140 1.19 -25.89 -8.30
N GLU A 141 0.09 -25.50 -7.65
CA GLU A 141 -1.27 -25.69 -8.19
C GLU A 141 -1.51 -24.85 -9.46
N CYS A 142 -0.83 -23.70 -9.56
CA CYS A 142 -0.95 -22.76 -10.68
C CYS A 142 0.15 -22.93 -11.74
N GLU A 143 0.86 -24.07 -11.81
CA GLU A 143 2.00 -24.31 -12.73
C GLU A 143 1.68 -24.00 -14.21
N MET A 144 0.43 -24.20 -14.64
CA MET A 144 -0.02 -23.87 -16.01
C MET A 144 -0.03 -22.35 -16.29
N LEU A 145 -0.20 -21.53 -15.24
CA LEU A 145 -0.33 -20.07 -15.34
C LEU A 145 1.01 -19.38 -15.11
N VAL A 146 1.72 -19.74 -14.05
CA VAL A 146 2.86 -18.96 -13.55
C VAL A 146 4.14 -19.26 -14.32
N ASP A 147 4.95 -18.23 -14.55
CA ASP A 147 6.33 -18.44 -14.98
C ASP A 147 7.14 -18.90 -13.76
N GLY A 148 8.00 -19.91 -13.92
CA GLY A 148 8.73 -20.55 -12.81
C GLY A 148 9.64 -19.61 -12.00
N ALA A 149 9.79 -18.36 -12.42
CA ALA A 149 10.47 -17.30 -11.68
C ALA A 149 9.87 -17.03 -10.28
N ASP A 150 8.57 -17.27 -10.08
CA ASP A 150 7.91 -17.11 -8.79
C ASP A 150 8.20 -18.25 -7.78
N GLN A 151 8.92 -19.30 -8.19
CA GLN A 151 9.23 -20.45 -7.33
C GLN A 151 10.47 -20.27 -6.43
N ALA A 152 11.22 -19.18 -6.58
CA ALA A 152 12.50 -19.01 -5.88
C ALA A 152 12.31 -18.48 -4.44
N ILE A 153 12.09 -19.39 -3.49
CA ILE A 153 12.23 -19.09 -2.06
C ILE A 153 13.71 -19.17 -1.68
N GLU A 154 14.31 -18.04 -1.31
CA GLU A 154 15.52 -18.04 -0.49
C GLU A 154 15.09 -18.30 0.96
N GLU A 155 15.32 -19.50 1.47
CA GLU A 155 14.99 -19.86 2.84
C GLU A 155 15.87 -19.05 3.81
N VAL A 156 15.31 -17.99 4.37
CA VAL A 156 15.94 -17.25 5.46
C VAL A 156 15.46 -17.83 6.80
N ASP A 157 16.42 -18.28 7.61
CA ASP A 157 16.18 -18.78 8.96
C ASP A 157 15.93 -17.58 9.89
N LEU A 158 14.66 -17.22 10.09
CA LEU A 158 14.26 -16.15 11.02
C LEU A 158 14.20 -16.73 12.45
N PRO A 159 14.96 -16.16 13.41
CA PRO A 159 14.95 -16.67 14.78
C PRO A 159 13.61 -16.45 15.47
N VAL A 160 13.12 -17.51 16.13
CA VAL A 160 11.95 -17.46 17.03
C VAL A 160 12.33 -16.69 18.30
N TYR A 161 11.77 -15.49 18.49
CA TYR A 161 11.98 -14.69 19.71
C TYR A 161 10.91 -15.00 20.75
N ALA A 162 11.31 -15.67 21.84
CA ALA A 162 10.55 -15.67 23.07
C ALA A 162 10.77 -14.32 23.80
N GLY A 163 9.68 -13.62 24.12
CA GLY A 163 9.72 -12.36 24.86
C GLY A 163 10.55 -12.47 26.15
N ARG A 164 11.34 -11.43 26.42
CA ARG A 164 12.26 -11.37 27.55
C ARG A 164 11.50 -10.88 28.78
N ALA A 165 12.01 -11.19 29.96
CA ALA A 165 11.40 -10.71 31.21
C ALA A 165 11.37 -9.16 31.31
N GLU A 166 12.28 -8.45 30.64
CA GLU A 166 12.27 -6.99 30.59
C GLU A 166 11.12 -6.36 29.78
N ASP A 167 10.42 -7.12 28.92
CA ASP A 167 9.31 -6.61 28.11
C ASP A 167 8.03 -6.35 28.95
N TYR A 168 8.01 -6.85 30.20
CA TYR A 168 6.92 -6.63 31.15
C TYR A 168 7.03 -5.31 31.93
N ALA A 169 7.74 -4.31 31.42
CA ALA A 169 7.82 -2.98 32.03
C ALA A 169 6.58 -2.10 31.71
N LEU A 170 5.38 -2.64 31.81
CA LEU A 170 4.12 -1.90 31.61
C LEU A 170 3.57 -1.38 32.96
N ALA A 171 4.14 -0.28 33.47
CA ALA A 171 3.51 0.56 34.49
C ALA A 171 4.26 1.89 34.67
N ALA A 172 4.37 2.72 33.63
CA ALA A 172 4.67 4.13 33.83
C ALA A 172 3.37 4.93 33.62
N GLY A 173 2.73 5.29 34.74
CA GLY A 173 1.69 6.32 34.75
C GLY A 173 2.21 7.61 34.10
N PRO A 174 1.30 8.55 33.75
CA PRO A 174 1.65 9.73 32.94
C PRO A 174 2.90 10.38 33.54
N THR A 175 3.99 10.33 32.77
CA THR A 175 5.21 11.05 33.11
C THR A 175 4.78 12.47 33.41
N ALA A 176 4.89 12.85 34.68
CA ALA A 176 4.47 14.16 35.14
C ALA A 176 5.10 15.16 34.20
N THR A 177 4.26 15.88 33.44
CA THR A 177 4.71 16.90 32.50
C THR A 177 5.71 17.76 33.25
N PRO A 178 6.99 17.83 32.83
CA PRO A 178 7.97 18.65 33.52
C PRO A 178 7.39 20.05 33.64
N SER A 179 7.28 20.49 34.89
CA SER A 179 6.71 21.78 35.27
C SER A 179 7.46 22.89 34.52
N GLY A 180 6.88 23.42 33.44
CA GLY A 180 7.49 24.46 32.61
C GLY A 180 7.37 24.28 31.10
N ALA A 181 7.06 23.07 30.62
CA ALA A 181 6.86 22.82 29.20
C ALA A 181 5.39 23.05 28.78
N LEU A 182 5.17 23.89 27.78
CA LEU A 182 3.86 24.16 27.18
C LEU A 182 3.69 23.33 25.90
N VAL A 183 2.66 22.49 25.85
CA VAL A 183 2.25 21.81 24.60
C VAL A 183 1.52 22.82 23.72
N LEU A 184 2.10 23.14 22.57
CA LEU A 184 1.54 24.09 21.61
C LEU A 184 0.54 23.44 20.66
N ALA A 185 0.82 22.21 20.23
CA ALA A 185 -0.02 21.44 19.32
C ALA A 185 0.29 19.95 19.45
N ARG A 186 -0.67 19.11 19.05
CA ARG A 186 -0.51 17.66 18.96
C ARG A 186 -1.39 17.11 17.85
N GLY A 187 -1.01 15.99 17.26
CA GLY A 187 -1.81 15.32 16.24
C GLY A 187 -1.49 13.84 16.11
N SER A 188 -2.36 13.14 15.40
CA SER A 188 -2.17 11.74 15.02
C SER A 188 -2.64 11.54 13.57
N THR A 189 -1.97 10.67 12.83
CA THR A 189 -2.27 10.36 11.43
C THR A 189 -1.85 8.94 11.09
N GLY A 190 -2.41 8.41 10.00
CA GLY A 190 -1.88 7.26 9.30
C GLY A 190 -0.74 7.67 8.37
N TRP A 191 -0.34 6.71 7.54
CA TRP A 191 0.70 6.89 6.53
C TRP A 191 0.33 6.16 5.25
N ASP A 192 0.99 6.52 4.16
CA ASP A 192 0.86 5.76 2.92
C ASP A 192 1.70 4.48 3.03
N TRP A 193 1.04 3.33 3.10
CA TRP A 193 1.68 2.03 3.23
C TRP A 193 2.75 1.76 2.16
N ARG A 194 2.67 2.43 1.01
CA ARG A 194 3.65 2.31 -0.08
C ARG A 194 5.01 2.91 0.25
N CYS A 195 5.10 3.79 1.25
CA CYS A 195 6.30 4.54 1.58
C CYS A 195 7.23 3.81 2.57
N CYS A 196 6.86 2.64 3.06
CA CYS A 196 7.72 1.79 3.89
C CYS A 196 7.56 0.32 3.48
N PRO A 197 8.58 -0.53 3.72
CA PRO A 197 8.41 -1.98 3.63
C PRO A 197 7.36 -2.50 4.62
N PRO A 198 6.70 -3.64 4.33
CA PRO A 198 5.80 -4.32 5.26
C PRO A 198 6.56 -4.70 6.53
N GLY A 199 5.83 -4.79 7.64
CA GLY A 199 6.41 -5.20 8.92
C GLY A 199 7.28 -4.15 9.62
N LEU A 200 7.32 -2.90 9.14
CA LEU A 200 8.09 -1.82 9.77
C LEU A 200 7.27 -0.95 10.74
N LEU A 201 6.09 -0.50 10.28
CA LEU A 201 5.17 0.39 11.00
C LEU A 201 3.80 -0.25 11.15
N ASP A 202 3.12 0.07 12.24
CA ASP A 202 1.72 -0.30 12.46
C ASP A 202 0.82 0.28 11.36
N ALA A 203 -0.13 -0.51 10.86
CA ALA A 203 -0.96 -0.13 9.72
C ALA A 203 -2.11 0.86 10.05
N SER A 204 -2.33 1.19 11.32
CA SER A 204 -3.45 2.03 11.75
C SER A 204 -3.40 3.46 11.18
N GLU A 205 -4.56 4.09 10.98
CA GLU A 205 -4.67 5.54 10.69
C GLU A 205 -4.29 6.42 11.89
N ARG A 206 -3.82 5.81 12.98
CA ARG A 206 -3.36 6.48 14.20
C ARG A 206 -1.93 6.10 14.57
N ALA A 207 -1.23 5.36 13.71
CA ALA A 207 0.11 4.84 13.98
C ALA A 207 1.15 5.94 14.20
N ILE A 208 0.99 7.11 13.58
CA ILE A 208 1.90 8.24 13.75
C ILE A 208 1.26 9.26 14.67
N SER A 209 2.03 9.72 15.66
CA SER A 209 1.67 10.83 16.53
C SER A 209 2.80 11.83 16.62
N TRP A 210 2.43 13.09 16.84
CA TRP A 210 3.39 14.17 17.02
C TRP A 210 2.93 15.15 18.08
N GLU A 211 3.89 15.79 18.73
CA GLU A 211 3.66 16.80 19.76
C GLU A 211 4.66 17.96 19.60
N VAL A 212 4.15 19.18 19.61
CA VAL A 212 4.96 20.41 19.61
C VAL A 212 5.01 20.94 21.03
N ARG A 213 6.20 21.04 21.60
CA ARG A 213 6.42 21.50 22.97
C ARG A 213 7.29 22.75 22.97
N ARG A 214 7.00 23.68 23.88
CA ARG A 214 7.85 24.83 24.16
C ARG A 214 8.31 24.80 25.60
N GLU A 215 9.62 24.73 25.80
CA GLU A 215 10.24 24.71 27.13
C GLU A 215 11.46 25.64 27.14
N GLY A 216 11.52 26.55 28.12
CA GLY A 216 12.63 27.51 28.24
C GLY A 216 12.83 28.40 27.00
N GLY A 217 11.75 28.70 26.26
CA GLY A 217 11.80 29.46 25.01
C GLY A 217 12.19 28.64 23.77
N ARG A 218 12.62 27.38 23.93
CA ARG A 218 12.92 26.47 22.81
C ARG A 218 11.67 25.71 22.41
N THR A 219 11.40 25.64 21.10
CA THR A 219 10.30 24.84 20.55
C THR A 219 10.87 23.53 20.00
N THR A 220 10.34 22.38 20.42
CA THR A 220 10.68 21.05 19.90
C THR A 220 9.45 20.35 19.35
N VAL A 221 9.67 19.49 18.37
CA VAL A 221 8.67 18.59 17.80
C VAL A 221 9.13 17.17 18.09
N SER A 222 8.35 16.44 18.87
CA SER A 222 8.51 14.99 19.02
C SER A 222 7.60 14.29 18.03
N VAL A 223 8.16 13.33 17.29
CA VAL A 223 7.44 12.43 16.39
C VAL A 223 7.60 11.02 16.90
N ARG A 224 6.49 10.27 16.89
CA ARG A 224 6.45 8.86 17.25
C ARG A 224 5.65 8.09 16.21
N ALA A 225 6.14 6.94 15.78
CA ALA A 225 5.38 5.99 14.99
C ALA A 225 5.36 4.64 15.72
N VAL A 226 4.20 4.00 15.81
CA VAL A 226 4.10 2.66 16.39
C VAL A 226 4.76 1.66 15.43
N ALA A 227 5.65 0.83 15.96
CA ALA A 227 6.28 -0.24 15.19
C ALA A 227 5.26 -1.30 14.80
N ALA A 228 5.48 -1.99 13.68
CA ALA A 228 4.61 -3.11 13.33
C ALA A 228 4.69 -4.22 14.39
N PRO A 229 3.59 -4.96 14.65
CA PRO A 229 3.66 -6.15 15.47
C PRO A 229 4.63 -7.16 14.87
N GLY A 230 5.55 -7.69 15.69
CA GLY A 230 6.57 -8.64 15.25
C GLY A 230 7.81 -8.00 14.62
N LEU A 231 7.99 -6.67 14.70
CA LEU A 231 9.20 -6.00 14.23
C LEU A 231 10.47 -6.68 14.80
N PRO A 232 11.47 -7.02 13.95
CA PRO A 232 12.73 -7.59 14.42
C PRO A 232 13.47 -6.66 15.40
N ALA A 233 14.18 -7.25 16.36
CA ALA A 233 14.92 -6.49 17.38
C ALA A 233 16.05 -5.63 16.79
N GLU A 234 16.66 -6.07 15.69
CA GLU A 234 17.67 -5.32 14.96
C GLU A 234 17.16 -5.02 13.55
N VAL A 235 16.90 -3.74 13.28
CA VAL A 235 16.52 -3.24 11.96
C VAL A 235 17.71 -2.49 11.36
N PRO A 236 18.18 -2.85 10.15
CA PRO A 236 19.27 -2.13 9.48
C PRO A 236 19.00 -0.62 9.38
N GLU A 237 20.03 0.20 9.59
CA GLU A 237 19.90 1.67 9.63
C GLU A 237 19.25 2.25 8.36
N HIS A 238 19.48 1.65 7.19
CA HIS A 238 18.90 2.11 5.93
C HIS A 238 17.38 1.84 5.80
N LEU A 239 16.82 1.00 6.68
CA LEU A 239 15.38 0.75 6.77
C LEU A 239 14.71 1.57 7.88
N HIS A 240 15.45 2.41 8.61
CA HIS A 240 14.85 3.26 9.64
C HIS A 240 13.91 4.27 8.98
N PRO A 241 12.65 4.41 9.43
CA PRO A 241 11.73 5.39 8.87
C PRO A 241 12.23 6.81 9.13
N HIS A 242 12.02 7.69 8.16
CA HIS A 242 12.26 9.13 8.28
C HIS A 242 10.94 9.85 8.50
N ALA A 243 10.94 10.87 9.35
CA ALA A 243 9.81 11.79 9.50
C ALA A 243 10.11 13.11 8.79
N ALA A 244 9.24 13.47 7.84
CA ALA A 244 9.19 14.79 7.23
C ALA A 244 8.17 15.64 7.99
N ILE A 245 8.66 16.68 8.69
CA ILE A 245 7.89 17.58 9.52
C ILE A 245 7.70 18.88 8.75
N HIS A 246 6.50 19.07 8.19
CA HIS A 246 6.13 20.26 7.45
C HIS A 246 5.58 21.32 8.39
N THR A 247 6.22 22.48 8.38
CA THR A 247 5.82 23.69 9.11
C THR A 247 5.52 24.81 8.13
N SER A 248 4.94 25.92 8.61
CA SER A 248 4.77 27.14 7.81
C SER A 248 6.09 27.73 7.28
N THR A 249 7.21 27.41 7.92
CA THR A 249 8.55 27.92 7.57
C THR A 249 9.36 26.99 6.66
N GLY A 250 8.92 25.75 6.46
CA GLY A 250 9.64 24.74 5.69
C GLY A 250 9.49 23.33 6.25
N THR A 251 10.16 22.38 5.60
CA THR A 251 10.20 20.97 5.99
C THR A 251 11.50 20.65 6.72
N ILE A 252 11.40 19.91 7.82
CA ILE A 252 12.54 19.33 8.53
C ILE A 252 12.43 17.82 8.42
N GLU A 253 13.51 17.16 7.99
CA GLU A 253 13.59 15.72 7.95
C GLU A 253 14.48 15.20 9.08
N THR A 254 14.07 14.09 9.69
CA THR A 254 14.85 13.38 10.70
C THR A 254 14.61 11.89 10.60
N THR A 255 15.65 11.10 10.84
CA THR A 255 15.51 9.64 11.00
C THR A 255 14.86 9.35 12.35
N LEU A 256 13.90 8.44 12.38
CA LEU A 256 13.30 7.91 13.61
C LEU A 256 14.16 6.73 14.09
N ALA A 257 14.53 6.75 15.37
CA ALA A 257 15.27 5.67 16.00
C ALA A 257 14.31 4.69 16.72
N PRO A 258 14.60 3.38 16.70
CA PRO A 258 13.79 2.40 17.41
C PRO A 258 13.93 2.59 18.93
N HIS A 259 12.81 2.55 19.64
CA HIS A 259 12.70 2.71 21.08
C HIS A 259 11.54 1.87 21.61
N GLY A 260 11.81 0.62 21.99
CA GLY A 260 10.77 -0.33 22.39
C GLY A 260 9.87 -0.69 21.21
N ASP A 261 8.56 -0.49 21.39
CA ASP A 261 7.50 -0.72 20.39
C ASP A 261 7.25 0.49 19.47
N GLN A 262 8.14 1.49 19.50
CA GLN A 262 7.98 2.75 18.79
C GLN A 262 9.25 3.16 18.05
N TRP A 263 9.05 3.87 16.95
CA TRP A 263 10.06 4.68 16.29
C TRP A 263 9.92 6.12 16.76
N THR A 264 11.00 6.75 17.22
CA THR A 264 10.93 8.08 17.82
C THR A 264 12.01 9.02 17.32
N ALA A 265 11.68 10.30 17.20
CA ALA A 265 12.64 11.37 17.04
C ALA A 265 12.15 12.63 17.76
N GLU A 266 13.10 13.49 18.13
CA GLU A 266 12.82 14.84 18.59
C GLU A 266 13.72 15.82 17.87
N VAL A 267 13.13 16.85 17.28
CA VAL A 267 13.85 17.92 16.57
C VAL A 267 13.52 19.28 17.15
N THR A 268 14.48 20.19 17.10
CA THR A 268 14.19 21.60 17.38
C THR A 268 13.45 22.20 16.20
N ALA A 269 12.26 22.75 16.43
CA ALA A 269 11.52 23.48 15.41
C ALA A 269 11.96 24.94 15.38
N PRO A 270 12.05 25.57 14.20
CA PRO A 270 12.27 27.02 14.09
C PRO A 270 11.18 27.76 14.85
N ASP A 271 11.55 28.88 15.50
CA ASP A 271 10.72 29.63 16.45
C ASP A 271 9.32 30.00 15.94
N ALA A 272 9.15 30.04 14.62
CA ALA A 272 7.92 30.38 13.91
C ALA A 272 7.11 29.16 13.44
N ALA A 273 7.27 27.98 14.05
CA ALA A 273 6.31 26.89 13.93
C ALA A 273 4.96 27.33 14.53
N ASP A 274 4.25 28.10 13.73
CA ASP A 274 2.83 28.35 13.86
C ASP A 274 2.16 26.98 13.89
N THR A 275 1.15 26.82 14.74
CA THR A 275 0.54 25.55 15.21
C THR A 275 0.15 24.50 14.15
N THR A 276 0.31 24.79 12.86
CA THR A 276 0.12 23.88 11.73
C THR A 276 1.38 23.06 11.46
N VAL A 277 1.46 21.89 12.09
CA VAL A 277 2.46 20.86 11.78
C VAL A 277 1.79 19.71 11.03
N ARG A 278 2.37 19.26 9.93
CA ARG A 278 2.03 17.99 9.27
C ARG A 278 3.24 17.07 9.29
N VAL A 279 3.01 15.80 9.53
CA VAL A 279 4.06 14.79 9.60
C VAL A 279 3.75 13.70 8.59
N ALA A 280 4.71 13.40 7.73
CA ALA A 280 4.72 12.20 6.89
C ALA A 280 5.89 11.32 7.31
N VAL A 281 5.70 9.99 7.26
CA VAL A 281 6.75 9.02 7.58
C VAL A 281 6.96 8.10 6.38
N SER A 282 8.22 7.90 6.02
CA SER A 282 8.64 7.11 4.85
C SER A 282 10.05 6.56 5.05
N VAL A 283 10.37 5.42 4.44
CA VAL A 283 11.75 4.96 4.27
C VAL A 283 12.30 5.52 2.96
N PRO A 284 13.45 6.23 2.96
CA PRO A 284 14.04 6.75 1.73
C PRO A 284 14.24 5.68 0.66
N GLY A 285 13.80 5.96 -0.56
CA GLY A 285 13.89 5.03 -1.69
C GLY A 285 12.77 3.99 -1.76
N VAL A 286 11.81 4.02 -0.83
CA VAL A 286 10.64 3.12 -0.83
C VAL A 286 9.38 3.89 -1.25
N GLY A 287 8.75 3.43 -2.33
CA GLY A 287 7.57 4.06 -2.92
C GLY A 287 7.88 5.34 -3.70
N ASP A 288 6.86 5.88 -4.37
CA ASP A 288 6.94 7.21 -4.98
C ASP A 288 6.66 8.24 -3.89
N VAL A 289 7.74 8.72 -3.24
CA VAL A 289 7.62 9.84 -2.33
C VAL A 289 7.38 11.04 -3.22
N ASP A 290 6.12 11.49 -3.30
CA ASP A 290 5.68 12.74 -3.92
C ASP A 290 6.36 13.90 -3.16
N SER A 291 7.67 14.00 -3.35
CA SER A 291 8.55 14.95 -2.72
C SER A 291 8.20 16.23 -3.42
N GLY A 292 7.46 17.13 -2.75
CA GLY A 292 7.01 18.42 -3.28
C GLY A 292 8.17 19.29 -3.75
N SER A 293 8.78 18.92 -4.88
CA SER A 293 9.89 19.61 -5.48
C SER A 293 9.30 20.69 -6.36
N GLY A 294 9.10 21.84 -5.73
CA GLY A 294 9.16 23.10 -6.43
C GLY A 294 10.56 23.24 -7.03
N GLY A 295 10.71 22.83 -8.28
CA GLY A 295 11.91 23.02 -9.09
C GLY A 295 11.60 23.90 -10.29
N THR A 296 11.58 25.21 -10.07
CA THR A 296 11.52 26.21 -11.14
C THR A 296 12.86 26.21 -11.88
N GLU A 297 12.89 25.76 -13.13
CA GLU A 297 13.94 26.13 -14.08
C GLU A 297 13.29 26.62 -15.38
N PRO A 298 13.15 27.94 -15.57
CA PRO A 298 12.88 28.54 -16.85
C PRO A 298 14.19 29.01 -17.48
N ASP A 299 14.21 28.94 -18.81
CA ASP A 299 14.94 29.79 -19.76
C ASP A 299 15.98 29.07 -20.63
N ASN A 300 15.58 28.73 -21.85
CA ASN A 300 16.37 29.13 -23.01
C ASN A 300 15.48 29.29 -24.25
N GLY A 301 15.50 30.48 -24.82
CA GLY A 301 14.49 30.96 -25.77
C GLY A 301 14.57 30.42 -27.19
N SER A 302 13.49 30.66 -27.93
CA SER A 302 13.54 31.05 -29.34
C SER A 302 12.20 31.64 -29.80
N SER A 303 12.19 32.98 -29.84
CA SER A 303 11.62 33.83 -30.89
C SER A 303 10.38 33.34 -31.66
N GLY A 304 9.21 33.89 -31.30
CA GLY A 304 7.99 33.84 -32.10
C GLY A 304 7.15 35.09 -31.86
N SER A 305 7.41 36.13 -32.65
CA SER A 305 6.71 37.43 -32.58
C SER A 305 5.22 37.31 -32.90
N LEU A 306 4.34 37.75 -31.99
CA LEU A 306 2.97 38.15 -32.32
C LEU A 306 2.59 39.44 -31.56
N PRO A 307 1.73 40.30 -32.13
CA PRO A 307 1.72 41.72 -31.84
C PRO A 307 0.80 42.10 -30.67
N ASN A 308 1.35 43.03 -29.89
CA ASN A 308 0.75 43.92 -28.90
C ASN A 308 -0.67 44.41 -29.25
N SER A 309 -1.64 44.09 -28.40
CA SER A 309 -2.91 44.81 -28.28
C SER A 309 -3.10 45.21 -26.82
N GLY A 310 -3.07 46.52 -26.57
CA GLY A 310 -3.15 47.10 -25.23
C GLY A 310 -4.50 46.92 -24.56
N GLY A 311 -4.46 46.79 -23.23
CA GLY A 311 -5.62 46.72 -22.37
C GLY A 311 -5.20 46.71 -20.90
N THR A 312 -5.12 47.90 -20.32
CA THR A 312 -4.85 48.15 -18.90
C THR A 312 -6.06 47.75 -18.06
N SER A 313 -5.92 46.83 -17.10
CA SER A 313 -6.74 46.81 -15.88
C SER A 313 -6.09 45.96 -14.81
N GLU A 314 -5.72 46.62 -13.72
CA GLU A 314 -5.33 46.02 -12.44
C GLU A 314 -6.45 45.10 -11.93
N ASN A 315 -6.12 43.89 -11.50
CA ASN A 315 -6.98 43.17 -10.56
C ASN A 315 -6.12 42.25 -9.67
N ALA A 316 -5.77 42.78 -8.51
CA ALA A 316 -5.20 42.04 -7.40
C ALA A 316 -6.34 41.29 -6.68
N ALA A 317 -6.41 39.97 -6.84
CA ALA A 317 -6.94 38.99 -5.87
C ALA A 317 -7.30 37.67 -6.59
N SER A 318 -6.37 36.71 -6.65
CA SER A 318 -6.72 35.29 -6.88
C SER A 318 -5.58 34.35 -6.46
N ASN A 319 -5.06 34.49 -5.25
CA ASN A 319 -4.25 33.42 -4.62
C ASN A 319 -5.18 32.51 -3.81
N ALA A 320 -5.92 31.63 -4.50
CA ALA A 320 -6.77 30.63 -3.85
C ALA A 320 -6.89 29.32 -4.66
N ARG A 321 -5.94 29.03 -5.58
CA ARG A 321 -6.11 27.93 -6.56
C ARG A 321 -5.17 26.73 -6.41
N ALA A 322 -4.48 26.55 -5.28
CA ALA A 322 -3.54 25.43 -5.13
C ALA A 322 -3.97 24.31 -4.16
N GLU A 323 -5.00 24.48 -3.32
CA GLU A 323 -5.25 23.51 -2.22
C GLU A 323 -6.27 22.40 -2.52
N HIS A 324 -7.07 22.49 -3.58
CA HIS A 324 -8.16 21.52 -3.81
C HIS A 324 -7.72 20.19 -4.46
N GLY A 325 -6.51 20.08 -4.99
CA GLY A 325 -6.05 18.84 -5.67
C GLY A 325 -5.56 17.76 -4.72
N LEU A 326 -4.81 18.13 -3.67
CA LEU A 326 -4.11 17.18 -2.80
C LEU A 326 -5.03 16.54 -1.75
N HIS A 327 -6.06 17.26 -1.29
CA HIS A 327 -6.97 16.73 -0.25
C HIS A 327 -7.85 15.59 -0.76
N GLY A 328 -8.23 15.60 -2.03
CA GLY A 328 -8.99 14.50 -2.64
C GLY A 328 -8.22 13.19 -2.53
N GLY A 329 -7.01 13.12 -3.10
CA GLY A 329 -6.22 11.89 -3.12
C GLY A 329 -5.92 11.32 -1.72
N ALA A 330 -5.55 12.18 -0.77
CA ALA A 330 -5.25 11.75 0.60
C ALA A 330 -6.47 11.17 1.33
N LEU A 331 -7.66 11.76 1.15
CA LEU A 331 -8.90 11.25 1.74
C LEU A 331 -9.29 9.90 1.13
N HIS A 332 -9.21 9.76 -0.21
CA HIS A 332 -9.47 8.48 -0.88
C HIS A 332 -8.47 7.40 -0.43
N GLY A 333 -7.21 7.77 -0.19
CA GLY A 333 -6.18 6.85 0.33
C GLY A 333 -6.48 6.35 1.75
N ALA A 334 -6.87 7.25 2.66
CA ALA A 334 -7.22 6.88 4.03
C ALA A 334 -8.49 6.02 4.10
N GLU A 335 -9.49 6.32 3.28
CA GLU A 335 -10.70 5.51 3.16
C GLU A 335 -10.39 4.11 2.61
N MET A 336 -9.54 4.01 1.59
CA MET A 336 -9.11 2.72 1.04
C MET A 336 -8.40 1.86 2.10
N ARG A 337 -7.44 2.43 2.84
CA ARG A 337 -6.75 1.71 3.91
C ARG A 337 -7.70 1.28 5.04
N HIS A 338 -8.70 2.11 5.37
CA HIS A 338 -9.73 1.72 6.32
C HIS A 338 -10.55 0.51 5.84
N ARG A 339 -10.99 0.51 4.57
CA ARG A 339 -11.69 -0.65 4.00
C ARG A 339 -10.83 -1.91 4.01
N ILE A 340 -9.53 -1.79 3.74
CA ILE A 340 -8.59 -2.93 3.78
C ILE A 340 -8.43 -3.48 5.20
N ARG A 341 -8.31 -2.60 6.22
CA ARG A 341 -8.27 -3.03 7.63
C ARG A 341 -9.55 -3.72 8.06
N ASP A 342 -10.70 -3.18 7.67
CA ASP A 342 -11.99 -3.79 7.97
C ASP A 342 -12.13 -5.17 7.31
N PHE A 343 -11.67 -5.31 6.07
CA PHE A 343 -11.59 -6.57 5.34
C PHE A 343 -10.71 -7.60 6.08
N ALA A 344 -9.48 -7.24 6.43
CA ALA A 344 -8.56 -8.13 7.14
C ALA A 344 -9.14 -8.56 8.51
N ALA A 345 -9.70 -7.62 9.26
CA ALA A 345 -10.33 -7.91 10.55
C ALA A 345 -11.56 -8.82 10.40
N ALA A 346 -12.35 -8.67 9.33
CA ALA A 346 -13.48 -9.56 9.04
C ALA A 346 -13.03 -10.98 8.69
N ARG A 347 -11.89 -11.12 7.98
CA ARG A 347 -11.30 -12.43 7.66
C ARG A 347 -10.82 -13.15 8.92
N LEU A 348 -10.11 -12.47 9.82
CA LEU A 348 -9.65 -13.06 11.08
C LEU A 348 -10.81 -13.50 11.99
N ARG A 349 -11.96 -12.81 11.95
CA ARG A 349 -13.17 -13.22 12.70
C ARG A 349 -13.92 -14.41 12.09
N GLY A 350 -13.48 -14.94 10.93
CA GLY A 350 -14.12 -16.06 10.25
C GLY A 350 -15.47 -15.72 9.61
N THR A 351 -15.73 -14.44 9.32
CA THR A 351 -17.04 -13.98 8.75
C THR A 351 -17.13 -14.06 7.22
N THR A 352 -16.23 -14.80 6.57
CA THR A 352 -16.01 -14.72 5.12
C THR A 352 -16.83 -15.73 4.32
N ASP A 353 -16.97 -15.44 3.02
CA ASP A 353 -17.57 -16.29 2.00
C ASP A 353 -17.00 -17.73 2.05
N PRO A 354 -17.83 -18.79 2.05
CA PRO A 354 -17.36 -20.17 2.00
C PRO A 354 -16.43 -20.48 0.81
N ASP A 355 -16.59 -19.78 -0.32
CA ASP A 355 -15.73 -19.99 -1.50
C ASP A 355 -14.34 -19.34 -1.31
N ALA A 356 -14.19 -18.42 -0.34
CA ALA A 356 -12.96 -17.69 -0.05
C ALA A 356 -12.35 -18.12 1.29
N ALA A 357 -12.02 -19.41 1.39
CA ALA A 357 -11.36 -19.99 2.56
C ALA A 357 -10.16 -19.15 3.04
N PRO A 358 -9.96 -19.02 4.37
CA PRO A 358 -8.80 -18.31 4.91
C PRO A 358 -7.50 -19.00 4.52
N LEU A 359 -6.45 -18.20 4.32
CA LEU A 359 -5.09 -18.71 4.25
C LEU A 359 -4.74 -19.42 5.56
N ALA A 360 -3.80 -20.37 5.52
CA ALA A 360 -3.27 -21.04 6.69
C ALA A 360 -2.69 -20.03 7.70
N ALA A 361 -2.00 -19.01 7.20
CA ALA A 361 -1.46 -17.92 8.03
C ALA A 361 -2.58 -17.09 8.70
N GLU A 362 -3.71 -16.85 8.02
CA GLU A 362 -4.86 -16.16 8.60
C GLU A 362 -5.55 -17.00 9.67
N THR A 363 -5.66 -18.31 9.43
CA THR A 363 -6.23 -19.25 10.41
C THR A 363 -5.37 -19.31 11.66
N ALA A 364 -4.04 -19.32 11.51
CA ALA A 364 -3.10 -19.27 12.64
C ALA A 364 -3.19 -17.92 13.39
N ALA A 365 -3.28 -16.80 12.67
CA ALA A 365 -3.43 -15.47 13.27
C ALA A 365 -4.77 -15.31 14.02
N ALA A 366 -5.86 -15.88 13.51
CA ALA A 366 -7.15 -15.89 14.19
C ALA A 366 -7.12 -16.74 15.48
N ALA A 367 -6.35 -17.83 15.50
CA ALA A 367 -6.22 -18.68 16.67
C ALA A 367 -5.41 -18.01 17.79
N SER A 368 -4.35 -17.27 17.46
CA SER A 368 -3.51 -16.58 18.47
C SER A 368 -4.23 -15.41 19.16
N ASP A 369 -5.18 -14.76 18.48
CA ASP A 369 -6.01 -13.70 19.09
C ASP A 369 -7.01 -14.27 20.12
N SER A 370 -7.37 -15.56 20.00
CA SER A 370 -8.31 -16.22 20.92
C SER A 370 -7.70 -16.68 22.25
N ASP A 371 -6.37 -16.62 22.38
CA ASP A 371 -5.63 -17.02 23.59
C ASP A 371 -5.53 -15.89 24.65
N PHE A 372 -6.07 -14.70 24.36
CA PHE A 372 -6.18 -13.56 25.30
C PHE A 372 -7.62 -13.33 25.77
#